data_AF-A0A182SPP1-F1
#
_entry.id   AF-A0A182SPP1-F1
#
_cell.length_a   1.000
_cell.length_b   1.000
_cell.length_c   1.000
_cell.angle_alpha   90.00
_cell.angle_beta   90.00
_cell.angle_gamma   90.00
#
_symmetry.space_group_name_H-M   'P 1'
#
loop_
_entity.id
_entity.type
_entity.pdbx_description
1 polymer ?
#
loop_
_entity_poly.entity_id
_entity_poly.type
_entity_poly.pdbx_seq_one_letter_code
_entity_poly.pdbx_strand_id
1 'polypeptide(L)'
;MCHSMNVLGKAVAASAKTIPRNGLLRHSSHFVYQPDAKPPVEGATQKMNMFQAINQAMDIALEQNESALVFGEDVAFGGVFRCSMGLQKKYGKQRVFNTPLCEQGIAGFAIGVANTGAKAIAEMQFADYIFPAFDQIVNEAAKYRYRSGNLYDCGSL
;
A
#
# COMPACT_ATOMS: atom_id res chain seq x y z
N MET A 1 -9.86 -26.75 57.01
CA MET A 1 -10.11 -28.00 56.26
C MET A 1 -9.75 -27.72 54.80
N CYS A 2 -8.54 -28.05 54.36
CA CYS A 2 -8.25 -29.26 53.56
C CYS A 2 -9.21 -29.37 52.36
N HIS A 3 -8.80 -29.25 51.09
CA HIS A 3 -7.73 -30.05 50.48
C HIS A 3 -7.18 -29.39 49.21
N SER A 4 -5.87 -29.49 49.05
CA SER A 4 -5.10 -29.29 47.83
C SER A 4 -5.36 -30.45 46.85
N MET A 5 -5.39 -30.19 45.54
CA MET A 5 -4.98 -31.20 44.54
C MET A 5 -4.63 -30.55 43.21
N ASN A 6 -3.31 -30.40 43.04
CA ASN A 6 -2.63 -30.14 41.79
C ASN A 6 -2.62 -31.46 40.98
N VAL A 7 -3.11 -31.46 39.73
CA VAL A 7 -2.89 -32.57 38.79
C VAL A 7 -2.44 -32.00 37.45
N LEU A 8 -1.19 -32.32 37.12
CA LEU A 8 -0.54 -32.12 35.84
C LEU A 8 -1.33 -32.72 34.67
N GLY A 9 -1.27 -32.03 33.53
CA GLY A 9 -0.91 -32.66 32.26
C GLY A 9 -2.05 -32.99 31.29
N LYS A 10 -2.10 -32.24 30.18
CA LYS A 10 -1.59 -32.71 28.88
C LYS A 10 -1.87 -31.67 27.80
N ALA A 11 -0.83 -31.37 27.02
CA ALA A 11 -0.93 -30.60 25.79
C ALA A 11 -2.00 -31.22 24.87
N VAL A 12 -2.89 -30.36 24.35
CA VAL A 12 -3.84 -30.74 23.30
C VAL A 12 -3.04 -30.89 22.01
N ALA A 13 -2.66 -32.13 21.71
CA ALA A 13 -2.17 -32.50 20.39
C ALA A 13 -3.32 -32.35 19.39
N ALA A 14 -3.25 -31.34 18.52
CA ALA A 14 -4.13 -31.24 17.37
C ALA A 14 -3.83 -32.40 16.42
N SER A 15 -4.66 -33.44 16.46
CA SER A 15 -4.65 -34.54 15.52
C SER A 15 -4.97 -34.00 14.13
N ALA A 16 -3.94 -33.88 13.29
CA ALA A 16 -4.11 -33.61 11.87
C ALA A 16 -4.79 -34.82 11.23
N LYS A 17 -6.10 -34.72 10.98
CA LYS A 17 -6.82 -35.69 10.14
C LYS A 17 -6.30 -35.57 8.70
N THR A 18 -5.63 -36.63 8.26
CA THR A 18 -5.18 -36.83 6.88
C THR A 18 -6.41 -36.97 5.96
N ILE A 19 -6.60 -36.02 5.05
CA ILE A 19 -7.60 -36.12 3.97
C ILE A 19 -6.95 -36.88 2.80
N PRO A 20 -7.58 -37.94 2.25
CA PRO A 20 -7.02 -38.67 1.12
C PRO A 20 -7.03 -37.79 -0.12
N ARG A 21 -5.85 -37.67 -0.75
CA ARG A 21 -5.65 -36.90 -1.99
C ARG A 21 -6.22 -37.68 -3.17
N ASN A 22 -7.25 -37.14 -3.82
CA ASN A 22 -7.58 -37.51 -5.19
C ASN A 22 -7.92 -36.24 -5.99
N GLY A 23 -7.06 -35.94 -6.97
CA GLY A 23 -7.07 -34.72 -7.78
C GLY A 23 -5.74 -33.97 -7.66
N LEU A 24 -4.86 -34.11 -8.64
CA LEU A 24 -3.62 -33.33 -8.78
C LEU A 24 -3.95 -31.85 -9.05
N LEU A 25 -4.38 -31.12 -8.02
CA LEU A 25 -4.41 -29.67 -8.05
C LEU A 25 -2.96 -29.18 -7.91
N ARG A 26 -2.33 -28.89 -9.03
CA ARG A 26 -0.98 -28.34 -9.12
C ARG A 26 -0.96 -26.90 -8.58
N HIS A 27 -1.08 -26.73 -7.27
CA HIS A 27 -0.79 -25.48 -6.58
C HIS A 27 0.73 -25.35 -6.43
N SER A 28 1.43 -25.20 -7.55
CA SER A 28 2.84 -24.83 -7.51
C SER A 28 2.92 -23.31 -7.46
N SER A 29 3.12 -22.74 -6.28
CA SER A 29 3.66 -21.39 -6.17
C SER A 29 5.16 -21.46 -6.41
N HIS A 30 5.73 -20.49 -7.14
CA HIS A 30 7.18 -20.44 -7.35
C HIS A 30 7.93 -19.96 -6.08
N PHE A 31 7.20 -19.44 -5.09
CA PHE A 31 7.70 -18.98 -3.80
C PHE A 31 6.73 -19.32 -2.66
N VAL A 32 7.23 -19.29 -1.42
CA VAL A 32 6.44 -19.39 -0.19
C VAL A 32 6.83 -18.22 0.70
N TYR A 33 5.88 -17.34 1.03
CA TYR A 33 6.12 -16.25 1.98
C TYR A 33 6.28 -16.81 3.40
N GLN A 34 7.32 -16.37 4.10
CA GLN A 34 7.60 -16.72 5.50
C GLN A 34 7.74 -15.42 6.29
N PRO A 35 7.00 -15.22 7.39
CA PRO A 35 7.16 -14.05 8.22
C PRO A 35 8.47 -14.13 9.01
N ASP A 36 9.04 -12.98 9.35
CA ASP A 36 10.19 -12.91 10.25
C ASP A 36 9.86 -13.46 11.64
N ALA A 37 10.81 -14.17 12.25
CA ALA A 37 10.61 -14.82 13.55
C ALA A 37 10.42 -13.82 14.71
N LYS A 38 10.96 -12.59 14.57
CA LYS A 38 10.78 -11.50 15.53
C LYS A 38 10.10 -10.34 14.81
N PRO A 39 9.02 -9.76 15.38
CA PRO A 39 8.41 -8.58 14.78
C PRO A 39 9.43 -7.43 14.74
N PRO A 40 9.55 -6.70 13.62
CA PRO A 40 10.56 -5.67 13.43
C PRO A 40 10.27 -4.37 14.19
N VAL A 41 9.09 -4.25 14.80
CA VAL A 41 8.63 -3.05 15.51
C VAL A 41 8.05 -3.41 16.86
N GLU A 42 8.21 -2.50 17.82
CA GLU A 42 7.55 -2.57 19.13
C GLU A 42 6.12 -2.05 19.02
N GLY A 43 5.17 -2.69 19.72
CA GLY A 43 3.77 -2.26 19.79
C GLY A 43 2.76 -3.29 19.29
N ALA A 44 1.48 -2.92 19.33
CA ALA A 44 0.39 -3.76 18.84
C ALA A 44 0.43 -3.83 17.31
N THR A 45 0.31 -5.05 16.77
CA THR A 45 0.30 -5.30 15.33
C THR A 45 -0.97 -6.02 14.92
N GLN A 46 -1.39 -5.83 13.66
CA GLN A 46 -2.51 -6.52 13.08
C GLN A 46 -2.05 -7.31 11.85
N LYS A 47 -2.59 -8.51 11.66
CA LYS A 47 -2.32 -9.31 10.47
C LYS A 47 -3.00 -8.67 9.27
N MET A 48 -2.19 -8.27 8.29
CA MET A 48 -2.63 -7.68 7.02
C MET A 48 -1.94 -8.39 5.86
N ASN A 49 -2.62 -8.46 4.72
CA ASN A 49 -1.94 -8.75 3.45
C ASN A 49 -1.30 -7.46 2.87
N MET A 50 -0.60 -7.57 1.75
CA MET A 50 0.15 -6.44 1.18
C MET A 50 -0.76 -5.26 0.78
N PHE A 51 -1.90 -5.49 0.12
CA PHE A 51 -2.76 -4.38 -0.29
C PHE A 51 -3.38 -3.68 0.92
N GLN A 52 -3.71 -4.42 1.98
CA GLN A 52 -4.21 -3.87 3.23
C GLN A 52 -3.16 -2.99 3.92
N ALA A 53 -1.90 -3.43 3.93
CA ALA A 53 -0.80 -2.63 4.47
C ALA A 53 -0.57 -1.34 3.67
N ILE A 54 -0.64 -1.40 2.33
CA ILE A 54 -0.58 -0.22 1.45
C ILE A 54 -1.75 0.73 1.72
N ASN A 55 -2.97 0.20 1.85
CA ASN A 55 -4.15 0.98 2.19
C ASN A 55 -4.00 1.68 3.55
N GLN A 56 -3.52 0.97 4.57
CA GLN A 56 -3.29 1.54 5.90
C GLN A 56 -2.22 2.64 5.87
N ALA A 57 -1.15 2.46 5.08
CA ALA A 57 -0.12 3.48 4.92
C ALA A 57 -0.68 4.76 4.29
N MET A 58 -1.52 4.63 3.24
CA MET A 58 -2.20 5.79 2.65
C MET A 58 -3.22 6.42 3.60
N ASP A 59 -3.93 5.61 4.39
CA ASP A 59 -4.86 6.08 5.42
C ASP A 59 -4.14 6.98 6.44
N ILE A 60 -3.01 6.51 6.97
CA ILE A 60 -2.17 7.28 7.89
C ILE A 60 -1.66 8.57 7.24
N ALA A 61 -1.19 8.50 5.99
CA ALA A 61 -0.69 9.68 5.27
C ALA A 61 -1.78 10.75 5.05
N LEU A 62 -3.00 10.33 4.71
CA LEU A 62 -4.15 11.22 4.53
C LEU A 62 -4.63 11.82 5.86
N GLU A 63 -4.59 11.05 6.95
CA GLU A 63 -4.95 11.50 8.30
C GLU A 63 -3.96 12.52 8.85
N GLN A 64 -2.66 12.28 8.70
CA GLN A 64 -1.60 13.12 9.28
C GLN A 64 -1.36 14.41 8.51
N ASN A 65 -1.73 14.47 7.23
CA ASN A 65 -1.49 15.64 6.39
C ASN A 65 -2.72 15.99 5.57
N GLU A 66 -3.37 17.10 5.89
CA GLU A 66 -4.57 17.59 5.20
C GLU A 66 -4.34 17.93 3.73
N SER A 67 -3.10 18.24 3.33
CA SER A 67 -2.74 18.52 1.93
C SER A 67 -2.45 17.25 1.11
N ALA A 68 -2.44 16.06 1.71
CA ALA A 68 -2.17 14.83 0.97
C ALA A 68 -3.34 14.47 0.03
N LEU A 69 -3.00 14.14 -1.21
CA LEU A 69 -3.92 13.71 -2.26
C LEU A 69 -3.52 12.32 -2.75
N VAL A 70 -4.50 11.47 -3.03
CA VAL A 70 -4.34 10.18 -3.71
C VAL A 70 -5.10 10.25 -5.02
N PHE A 71 -4.42 10.00 -6.14
CA PHE A 71 -5.06 10.08 -7.45
C PHE A 71 -4.40 9.15 -8.45
N GLY A 72 -5.15 8.77 -9.47
CA GLY A 72 -4.74 7.85 -10.52
C GLY A 72 -5.97 7.26 -11.18
N GLU A 73 -5.78 6.26 -12.03
CA GLU A 73 -6.89 5.56 -12.66
C GLU A 73 -7.59 4.66 -11.63
N ASP A 74 -8.93 4.75 -11.58
CA ASP A 74 -9.77 3.84 -10.79
C ASP A 74 -9.57 3.81 -9.25
N VAL A 75 -8.81 4.76 -8.69
CA VAL A 75 -8.55 4.83 -7.24
C VAL A 75 -9.79 5.19 -6.42
N ALA A 76 -10.76 5.91 -6.99
CA ALA A 76 -11.93 6.44 -6.29
C ALA A 76 -12.80 5.36 -5.65
N PHE A 77 -13.05 4.25 -6.35
CA PHE A 77 -13.85 3.14 -5.84
C PHE A 77 -13.01 2.15 -5.01
N GLY A 78 -11.68 2.27 -5.05
CA GLY A 78 -10.74 1.49 -4.26
C GLY A 78 -9.54 0.94 -5.01
N GLY A 79 -9.42 1.20 -6.31
CA GLY A 79 -8.34 0.67 -7.16
C GLY A 79 -8.59 -0.77 -7.58
N VAL A 80 -8.01 -1.16 -8.71
CA VAL A 80 -8.15 -2.51 -9.28
C VAL A 80 -7.60 -3.60 -8.36
N PHE A 81 -6.61 -3.26 -7.52
CA PHE A 81 -6.02 -4.13 -6.50
C PHE A 81 -6.52 -3.88 -5.08
N ARG A 82 -7.55 -3.04 -4.91
CA ARG A 82 -8.14 -2.68 -3.61
C ARG A 82 -7.25 -1.85 -2.68
N CYS A 83 -6.12 -1.34 -3.16
CA CYS A 83 -5.16 -0.57 -2.36
C CYS A 83 -5.75 0.74 -1.81
N SER A 84 -6.71 1.37 -2.49
CA SER A 84 -7.31 2.65 -2.07
C SER A 84 -8.75 2.50 -1.55
N MET A 85 -9.18 1.26 -1.26
CA MET A 85 -10.54 0.94 -0.82
C MET A 85 -10.95 1.78 0.40
N GLY A 86 -12.13 2.40 0.33
CA GLY A 86 -12.72 3.16 1.44
C GLY A 86 -12.12 4.56 1.67
N LEU A 87 -10.97 4.89 1.10
CA LEU A 87 -10.29 6.16 1.35
C LEU A 87 -11.10 7.37 0.84
N GLN A 88 -11.69 7.30 -0.36
CA GLN A 88 -12.55 8.38 -0.86
C GLN A 88 -13.77 8.61 0.03
N LYS A 89 -14.35 7.55 0.60
CA LYS A 89 -15.48 7.68 1.52
C LYS A 89 -15.07 8.37 2.83
N LYS A 90 -13.85 8.11 3.31
CA LYS A 90 -13.31 8.70 4.56
C LYS A 90 -12.83 10.14 4.38
N TYR A 91 -12.11 10.44 3.30
CA TYR A 91 -11.42 11.73 3.09
C TYR A 91 -12.07 12.64 2.03
N GLY A 92 -13.08 12.15 1.33
CA GLY A 92 -13.83 12.90 0.33
C GLY A 92 -13.21 12.90 -1.07
N LYS A 93 -14.05 13.25 -2.05
CA LYS A 93 -13.70 13.29 -3.48
C LYS A 93 -12.64 14.33 -3.85
N GLN A 94 -12.38 15.30 -2.97
CA GLN A 94 -11.34 16.32 -3.21
C GLN A 94 -9.93 15.79 -2.91
N ARG A 95 -9.83 14.72 -2.10
CA ARG A 95 -8.54 14.16 -1.66
C ARG A 95 -8.22 12.81 -2.28
N VAL A 96 -9.24 12.05 -2.67
CA VAL A 96 -9.07 10.77 -3.37
C VAL A 96 -9.93 10.78 -4.62
N PHE A 97 -9.34 10.80 -5.81
CA PHE A 97 -10.08 10.99 -7.06
C PHE A 97 -9.45 10.33 -8.28
N ASN A 98 -10.28 10.03 -9.27
CA ASN A 98 -9.84 9.45 -10.53
C ASN A 98 -9.24 10.51 -11.45
N THR A 99 -8.22 10.13 -12.20
CA THR A 99 -7.68 10.90 -13.32
C THR A 99 -8.21 10.36 -14.65
N PRO A 100 -8.11 11.12 -15.76
CA PRO A 100 -8.18 10.54 -17.10
C PRO A 100 -7.09 9.46 -17.30
N LEU A 101 -7.32 8.57 -18.27
CA LEU A 101 -6.40 7.49 -18.63
C LEU A 101 -5.22 8.07 -19.43
N CYS A 102 -4.18 8.52 -18.71
CA CYS A 102 -3.03 9.23 -19.26
C CYS A 102 -1.90 9.32 -18.24
N GLU A 103 -0.95 8.39 -18.27
CA GLU A 103 0.10 8.24 -17.25
C GLU A 103 1.07 9.41 -17.23
N GLN A 104 1.42 9.96 -18.40
CA GLN A 104 2.20 11.21 -18.48
C GLN A 104 1.48 12.39 -17.81
N GLY A 105 0.14 12.43 -17.92
CA GLY A 105 -0.70 13.44 -17.28
C GLY A 105 -0.73 13.25 -15.76
N ILE A 106 -0.86 12.01 -15.30
CA ILE A 106 -0.81 11.65 -13.87
C ILE A 106 0.52 12.10 -13.26
N ALA A 107 1.65 11.75 -13.88
CA ALA A 107 2.98 12.13 -13.39
C ALA A 107 3.21 13.65 -13.39
N GLY A 108 2.89 14.32 -14.49
CA GLY A 108 3.02 15.78 -14.59
C GLY A 108 2.15 16.53 -13.58
N PHE A 109 0.91 16.06 -13.38
CA PHE A 109 0.01 16.60 -12.37
C PHE A 109 0.58 16.40 -10.96
N ALA A 110 1.13 15.22 -10.66
CA ALA A 110 1.74 14.92 -9.37
C ALA A 110 2.94 15.82 -9.06
N ILE A 111 3.80 16.08 -10.05
CA ILE A 111 4.91 17.03 -9.93
C ILE A 111 4.38 18.43 -9.60
N GLY A 112 3.34 18.88 -10.30
CA GLY A 112 2.70 20.17 -10.05
C GLY A 112 2.14 20.30 -8.65
N VAL A 113 1.38 19.30 -8.18
CA VAL A 113 0.85 19.23 -6.81
C VAL A 113 1.99 19.30 -5.80
N ALA A 114 3.00 18.45 -5.94
CA ALA A 114 4.15 18.40 -5.03
C ALA A 114 4.90 19.74 -4.97
N ASN A 115 5.03 20.43 -6.09
CA ASN A 115 5.67 21.74 -6.17
C ASN A 115 4.92 22.86 -5.43
N THR A 116 3.60 22.70 -5.18
CA THR A 116 2.86 23.63 -4.32
C THR A 116 3.10 23.39 -2.81
N GLY A 117 3.81 22.32 -2.46
CA GLY A 117 4.06 21.88 -1.09
C GLY A 117 3.09 20.81 -0.58
N ALA A 118 2.04 20.48 -1.34
CA ALA A 118 1.10 19.41 -1.01
C ALA A 118 1.73 18.02 -1.21
N LYS A 119 1.25 17.00 -0.49
CA LYS A 119 1.70 15.61 -0.68
C LYS A 119 0.93 14.95 -1.81
N ALA A 120 1.65 14.40 -2.80
CA ALA A 120 1.06 13.82 -4.00
C ALA A 120 1.31 12.30 -4.06
N ILE A 121 0.29 11.49 -3.82
CA ILE A 121 0.34 10.04 -3.92
C ILE A 121 -0.31 9.62 -5.25
N ALA A 122 0.51 9.50 -6.30
CA ALA A 122 0.06 9.12 -7.64
C ALA A 122 0.12 7.60 -7.84
N GLU A 123 -0.98 6.99 -8.30
CA GLU A 123 -1.03 5.56 -8.64
C GLU A 123 -0.87 5.35 -10.15
N MET A 124 0.14 4.57 -10.54
CA MET A 124 0.22 3.94 -11.87
C MET A 124 -0.39 2.54 -11.76
N GLN A 125 -1.38 2.21 -12.59
CA GLN A 125 -2.17 0.99 -12.42
C GLN A 125 -1.33 -0.30 -12.50
N PHE A 126 -0.35 -0.30 -13.41
CA PHE A 126 0.68 -1.33 -13.54
C PHE A 126 2.03 -0.68 -13.81
N ALA A 127 3.11 -1.31 -13.35
CA ALA A 127 4.46 -0.84 -13.62
C ALA A 127 4.76 -0.82 -15.13
N ASP A 128 4.17 -1.72 -15.90
CA ASP A 128 4.29 -1.80 -17.36
C ASP A 128 3.82 -0.52 -18.08
N TYR A 129 2.89 0.21 -17.46
CA TYR A 129 2.31 1.46 -17.99
C TYR A 129 3.04 2.71 -17.48
N ILE A 130 4.17 2.57 -16.80
CA ILE A 130 4.95 3.74 -16.33
C ILE A 130 5.72 4.43 -17.46
N PHE A 131 5.97 3.75 -18.58
CA PHE A 131 6.83 4.26 -19.65
C PHE A 131 6.32 5.54 -20.35
N PRO A 132 5.01 5.74 -20.60
CA PRO A 132 4.50 7.04 -21.03
C PRO A 132 4.86 8.19 -20.08
N ALA A 133 4.97 7.93 -18.77
CA ALA A 133 5.37 8.93 -17.78
C ALA A 133 6.89 9.12 -17.64
N PHE A 134 7.71 8.38 -18.40
CA PHE A 134 9.15 8.32 -18.19
C PHE A 134 9.84 9.68 -18.36
N ASP A 135 9.41 10.48 -19.34
CA ASP A 135 9.94 11.84 -19.54
C ASP A 135 9.66 12.75 -18.33
N GLN A 136 8.43 12.71 -17.79
CA GLN A 136 8.07 13.44 -16.58
C GLN A 136 8.89 12.98 -15.37
N ILE A 137 9.13 11.68 -15.21
CA ILE A 137 9.91 11.16 -14.09
C ILE A 137 11.39 11.56 -14.22
N VAL A 138 11.99 11.33 -15.38
CA VAL A 138 13.44 11.45 -15.57
C VAL A 138 13.88 12.88 -15.82
N ASN A 139 13.18 13.63 -16.68
CA ASN A 139 13.60 14.97 -17.09
C ASN A 139 12.98 16.06 -16.22
N GLU A 140 11.75 15.87 -15.75
CA GLU A 140 11.07 16.86 -14.91
C GLU A 140 11.30 16.58 -13.42
N ALA A 141 10.72 15.51 -12.85
CA ALA A 141 10.72 15.24 -11.41
C ALA A 141 12.14 15.09 -10.83
N ALA A 142 12.95 14.19 -11.40
CA ALA A 142 14.29 13.89 -10.88
C ALA A 142 15.25 15.09 -10.89
N LYS A 143 15.02 16.05 -11.81
CA LYS A 143 15.88 17.22 -11.99
C LYS A 143 15.28 18.50 -11.43
N TYR A 144 14.03 18.48 -10.94
CA TYR A 144 13.26 19.67 -10.57
C TYR A 144 13.98 20.56 -9.54
N ARG A 145 14.47 19.94 -8.46
CA ARG A 145 15.22 20.61 -7.40
C ARG A 145 16.58 21.12 -7.86
N TYR A 146 17.27 20.33 -8.68
CA TYR A 146 18.61 20.65 -9.15
C TYR A 146 18.59 21.82 -10.15
N ARG A 147 17.72 21.77 -11.16
CA ARG A 147 17.65 22.79 -12.22
C ARG A 147 17.18 24.16 -11.71
N SER A 148 16.48 24.20 -10.57
CA SER A 148 16.01 25.42 -9.93
C SER A 148 17.00 26.01 -8.92
N GLY A 149 18.14 25.35 -8.65
CA GLY A 149 19.03 25.74 -7.56
C GLY A 149 18.36 25.65 -6.18
N ASN A 150 17.46 24.66 -5.99
CA ASN A 150 16.64 24.47 -4.78
C ASN A 150 15.66 25.62 -4.48
N LEU A 151 15.31 26.44 -5.49
CA LEU A 151 14.22 27.41 -5.37
C LEU A 151 12.83 26.75 -5.43
N TYR A 152 12.74 25.63 -6.15
CA TYR A 152 11.52 24.84 -6.33
C TYR A 152 11.86 23.35 -6.27
N ASP A 153 10.97 22.53 -5.73
CA ASP A 153 11.15 21.09 -5.69
C ASP A 153 9.82 20.32 -5.69
N CYS A 154 9.87 19.04 -6.05
CA CYS A 154 8.73 18.14 -6.01
C CYS A 154 8.99 16.95 -5.07
N GLY A 155 9.74 17.15 -3.96
CA GLY A 155 10.09 16.10 -3.00
C GLY A 155 8.93 15.63 -2.12
N SER A 156 7.74 16.21 -2.31
CA SER A 156 6.49 15.76 -1.71
C SER A 156 5.70 14.76 -2.57
N LEU A 157 6.28 14.31 -3.69
CA LEU A 157 5.93 13.06 -4.37
C LEU A 157 6.18 11.83 -3.50
#